data_AF-A0A7K3GCD1-F1
#
_entry.id   AF-A0A7K3GCD1-F1
#
_cell.length_a   1.000
_cell.length_b   1.000
_cell.length_c   1.000
_cell.angle_alpha   90.00
_cell.angle_beta   90.00
_cell.angle_gamma   90.00
#
_symmetry.space_group_name_H-M   'P 1'
#
loop_
_entity.id
_entity.type
_entity.pdbx_description
1 polymer ?
#
loop_
_entity_poly.entity_id
_entity_poly.type
_entity_poly.pdbx_seq_one_letter_code
_entity_poly.pdbx_strand_id
1 'polypeptide(L)'
;MAFSADELRVLRRALAIALHPAPLQDEDVQDCLRLAESVDEAVCEAGRLRAFLLADLARYREALPGSLSGYLELLRDALAAGYDPGADDLAALRALRRNPAAAELLARCQGLAERSVRARLARVVQATA
;
A
#
# COMPACT_ATOMS: atom_id res chain seq x y z
N MET A 1 8.61 -6.59 3.77
CA MET A 1 9.83 -7.39 3.54
C MET A 1 10.92 -6.88 4.48
N ALA A 2 11.75 -7.79 5.01
CA ALA A 2 12.96 -7.43 5.72
C ALA A 2 14.15 -7.93 4.90
N PHE A 3 15.12 -7.07 4.62
CA PHE A 3 16.36 -7.46 3.96
C PHE A 3 17.28 -8.20 4.94
N SER A 4 17.99 -9.19 4.44
CA SER A 4 19.12 -9.81 5.13
C SER A 4 20.31 -8.85 5.19
N ALA A 5 21.28 -9.17 6.05
CA ALA A 5 22.49 -8.36 6.19
C ALA A 5 23.29 -8.27 4.87
N ASP A 6 23.28 -9.34 4.07
CA ASP A 6 24.01 -9.37 2.81
C ASP A 6 23.29 -8.59 1.72
N GLU A 7 21.97 -8.72 1.60
CA GLU A 7 21.17 -7.89 0.70
C GLU A 7 21.31 -6.40 1.03
N LEU A 8 21.35 -6.03 2.31
CA LEU A 8 21.61 -4.64 2.72
C LEU A 8 23.01 -4.15 2.32
N ARG A 9 24.03 -5.02 2.39
CA ARG A 9 25.38 -4.67 1.91
C ARG A 9 25.38 -4.43 0.41
N VAL A 10 24.73 -5.30 -0.36
CA VAL A 10 24.59 -5.16 -1.81
C VAL A 10 23.83 -3.89 -2.16
N LEU A 11 22.69 -3.63 -1.50
CA LEU A 11 21.89 -2.41 -1.72
C LEU A 11 22.70 -1.13 -1.43
N ARG A 12 23.41 -1.09 -0.30
CA ARG A 12 24.25 0.06 0.07
C ARG A 12 25.35 0.30 -0.96
N ARG A 13 25.95 -0.78 -1.47
CA ARG A 13 26.97 -0.70 -2.51
C ARG A 13 26.37 -0.18 -3.82
N ALA A 14 25.26 -0.75 -4.29
CA ALA A 14 24.54 -0.32 -5.48
C ALA A 14 24.19 1.18 -5.42
N LEU A 15 23.70 1.66 -4.27
CA LEU A 15 23.41 3.07 -4.04
C LEU A 15 24.66 3.95 -4.11
N ALA A 16 25.78 3.52 -3.52
CA ALA A 16 27.03 4.26 -3.59
C ALA A 16 27.52 4.42 -5.04
N ILE A 17 27.36 3.39 -5.86
CA ILE A 17 27.71 3.41 -7.29
C ILE A 17 26.77 4.32 -8.08
N ALA A 18 25.47 4.30 -7.78
CA ALA A 18 24.50 5.19 -8.41
C ALA A 18 24.80 6.67 -8.14
N LEU A 19 25.33 7.00 -6.95
CA LEU A 19 25.75 8.35 -6.59
C LEU A 19 27.13 8.72 -7.17
N HIS A 20 28.04 7.75 -7.27
CA HIS A 20 29.39 7.94 -7.77
C HIS A 20 29.74 6.84 -8.78
N PRO A 21 29.41 7.04 -10.07
CA PRO A 21 29.58 6.03 -11.09
C PRO A 21 31.04 5.59 -11.22
N ALA A 22 31.27 4.29 -11.05
CA ALA A 22 32.56 3.65 -11.20
C ALA A 22 32.38 2.29 -11.92
N PRO A 23 33.41 1.78 -12.60
CA PRO A 23 33.36 0.45 -13.20
C PRO A 23 33.08 -0.61 -12.13
N LEU A 24 32.18 -1.55 -12.45
CA LEU A 24 31.86 -2.68 -11.58
C LEU A 24 32.52 -3.96 -12.05
N GLN A 25 32.84 -4.82 -11.09
CA GLN A 25 33.23 -6.19 -11.38
C GLN A 25 31.98 -7.00 -11.71
N ASP A 26 32.12 -8.03 -12.54
CA ASP A 26 30.98 -8.84 -12.98
C ASP A 26 30.21 -9.45 -11.80
N GLU A 27 30.90 -9.87 -10.73
CA GLU A 27 30.27 -10.42 -9.52
C GLU A 27 29.32 -9.41 -8.84
N ASP A 28 29.73 -8.14 -8.78
CA ASP A 28 28.92 -7.07 -8.19
C ASP A 28 27.67 -6.77 -9.02
N VAL A 29 27.81 -6.85 -10.34
CA VAL A 29 26.68 -6.71 -11.26
C VAL A 29 25.69 -7.86 -11.03
N GLN A 30 26.19 -9.10 -10.93
CA GLN A 30 25.35 -10.28 -10.67
C GLN A 30 24.67 -10.21 -9.29
N ASP A 31 25.35 -9.74 -8.25
CA ASP A 31 24.75 -9.50 -6.93
C ASP A 31 23.61 -8.48 -6.99
N CYS A 32 23.81 -7.37 -7.72
CA CYS A 32 22.78 -6.35 -7.90
C CYS A 32 21.57 -6.88 -8.66
N LEU A 33 21.79 -7.69 -9.71
CA LEU A 33 20.70 -8.32 -10.48
C LEU A 33 19.90 -9.30 -9.62
N ARG A 34 20.57 -10.16 -8.84
CA ARG A 34 19.89 -11.09 -7.91
C ARG A 34 19.07 -10.36 -6.85
N LEU A 35 19.61 -9.26 -6.31
CA LEU A 35 18.87 -8.42 -5.37
C LEU A 35 17.64 -7.77 -6.03
N ALA A 36 17.79 -7.28 -7.26
CA ALA A 36 16.68 -6.69 -8.01
C ALA A 36 15.56 -7.72 -8.27
N GLU A 37 15.90 -8.93 -8.71
CA GLU A 37 14.94 -10.04 -8.87
C GLU A 37 14.22 -10.36 -7.57
N SER A 38 14.94 -10.45 -6.45
CA SER A 38 14.35 -10.72 -5.12
C SER A 38 13.38 -9.61 -4.68
N VAL A 39 13.70 -8.36 -4.99
CA VAL A 39 12.82 -7.21 -4.72
C VAL A 39 11.58 -7.25 -5.62
N ASP A 40 11.75 -7.54 -6.91
CA ASP A 40 10.64 -7.63 -7.87
C ASP A 40 9.68 -8.76 -7.48
N GLU A 41 10.19 -9.92 -7.08
CA GLU A 41 9.40 -11.02 -6.55
C GLU A 41 8.61 -10.62 -5.30
N ALA A 42 9.27 -9.94 -4.34
CA ALA A 42 8.60 -9.47 -3.14
C ALA A 42 7.52 -8.43 -3.43
N VAL A 43 7.74 -7.55 -4.41
CA VAL A 43 6.74 -6.58 -4.89
C VAL A 43 5.56 -7.29 -5.54
N CYS A 44 5.81 -8.29 -6.39
CA CYS A 44 4.78 -9.11 -7.01
C CYS A 44 3.92 -9.84 -5.96
N GLU A 45 4.56 -10.47 -4.97
CA GLU A 45 3.86 -11.19 -3.91
C GLU A 45 3.07 -10.24 -3.01
N ALA A 46 3.63 -9.08 -2.65
CA ALA A 46 2.89 -8.04 -1.93
C ALA A 46 1.66 -7.58 -2.73
N GLY A 47 1.77 -7.48 -4.06
CA GLY A 47 0.65 -7.20 -4.96
C GLY A 47 -0.44 -8.27 -4.89
N ARG A 48 -0.06 -9.56 -4.91
CA ARG A 48 -1.00 -10.68 -4.79
C ARG A 48 -1.72 -10.68 -3.44
N LEU A 49 -0.98 -10.50 -2.34
CA LEU A 49 -1.54 -10.41 -0.99
C LEU A 49 -2.51 -9.24 -0.89
N ARG A 50 -2.14 -8.07 -1.43
CA ARG A 50 -3.02 -6.90 -1.46
C ARG A 50 -4.29 -7.16 -2.25
N ALA A 51 -4.20 -7.80 -3.42
CA ALA A 51 -5.38 -8.14 -4.22
C ALA A 51 -6.34 -9.07 -3.45
N PHE A 52 -5.80 -10.06 -2.74
CA PHE A 52 -6.58 -10.94 -1.88
C PHE A 52 -7.28 -10.17 -0.74
N LEU A 53 -6.54 -9.32 -0.01
CA LEU A 53 -7.08 -8.50 1.07
C LEU A 53 -8.21 -7.57 0.61
N LEU A 54 -8.08 -6.99 -0.59
CA LEU A 54 -9.13 -6.13 -1.17
C LEU A 54 -10.39 -6.92 -1.56
N ALA A 55 -10.22 -8.14 -2.09
CA ALA A 55 -11.34 -9.02 -2.37
C ALA A 55 -12.04 -9.46 -1.07
N ASP A 56 -11.28 -9.74 -0.01
CA ASP A 56 -11.83 -10.03 1.30
C ASP A 56 -12.57 -8.82 1.89
N LEU A 57 -11.99 -7.62 1.78
CA LEU A 57 -12.64 -6.39 2.26
C LEU A 57 -14.01 -6.17 1.59
N ALA A 58 -14.11 -6.40 0.28
CA ALA A 58 -15.37 -6.36 -0.45
C ALA A 58 -16.36 -7.41 0.07
N ARG A 59 -15.92 -8.66 0.24
CA ARG A 59 -16.77 -9.75 0.75
C ARG A 59 -17.30 -9.47 2.16
N TYR A 60 -16.44 -8.97 3.06
CA TYR A 60 -16.85 -8.58 4.39
C TYR A 60 -17.85 -7.41 4.33
N ARG A 61 -17.64 -6.43 3.46
CA ARG A 61 -18.58 -5.32 3.28
C ARG A 61 -19.96 -5.79 2.78
N GLU A 62 -20.00 -6.73 1.84
CA GLU A 62 -21.24 -7.30 1.31
C GLU A 62 -22.02 -8.11 2.37
N ALA A 63 -21.33 -8.72 3.33
CA ALA A 63 -21.93 -9.49 4.41
C ALA A 63 -22.40 -8.66 5.62
N LEU A 64 -22.37 -7.32 5.52
CA LEU A 64 -22.84 -6.45 6.58
C LEU A 64 -24.36 -6.57 6.80
N PRO A 65 -24.85 -6.47 8.05
CA PRO A 65 -24.10 -6.14 9.27
C PRO A 65 -23.43 -7.35 9.95
N GLY A 66 -23.63 -8.58 9.47
CA GLY A 66 -23.17 -9.81 10.13
C GLY A 66 -21.65 -9.95 10.25
N SER A 67 -20.91 -9.28 9.39
CA SER A 67 -19.44 -9.25 9.32
C SER A 67 -18.80 -8.03 9.99
N LEU A 68 -19.58 -7.21 10.72
CA LEU A 68 -19.17 -5.87 11.18
C LEU A 68 -17.76 -5.83 11.79
N SER A 69 -17.49 -6.67 12.79
CA SER A 69 -16.20 -6.67 13.50
C SER A 69 -15.03 -6.95 12.55
N GLY A 70 -15.17 -7.96 11.68
CA GLY A 70 -14.12 -8.31 10.74
C GLY A 70 -13.95 -7.29 9.62
N TYR A 71 -15.03 -6.63 9.18
CA TYR A 71 -14.94 -5.52 8.23
C TYR A 71 -14.15 -4.35 8.81
N LEU A 72 -14.44 -3.93 10.05
CA LEU A 72 -13.75 -2.81 10.69
C LEU A 72 -12.27 -3.12 10.97
N GLU A 73 -11.95 -4.34 11.41
CA GLU A 73 -10.58 -4.79 11.64
C GLU A 73 -9.77 -4.82 10.34
N LEU A 74 -10.29 -5.50 9.31
CA LEU A 74 -9.63 -5.60 8.02
C LEU A 74 -9.45 -4.23 7.35
N LEU A 75 -10.44 -3.34 7.45
CA LEU A 75 -10.33 -1.98 6.94
C LEU A 75 -9.25 -1.19 7.67
N ARG A 76 -9.16 -1.29 9.00
CA ARG A 76 -8.13 -0.60 9.78
C ARG A 76 -6.73 -1.03 9.37
N ASP A 77 -6.52 -2.33 9.18
CA ASP A 77 -5.24 -2.90 8.79
C ASP A 77 -4.88 -2.50 7.36
N ALA A 78 -5.84 -2.54 6.43
CA ALA A 78 -5.66 -2.05 5.07
C ALA A 78 -5.25 -0.57 5.06
N LEU A 79 -5.91 0.28 5.86
CA LEU A 79 -5.57 1.71 5.98
C LEU A 79 -4.17 1.93 6.60
N ALA A 80 -3.74 1.07 7.53
CA ALA A 80 -2.38 1.11 8.07
C ALA A 80 -1.33 0.72 7.01
N ALA A 81 -1.69 -0.17 6.09
CA ALA A 81 -0.88 -0.55 4.93
C ALA A 81 -0.95 0.45 3.75
N GLY A 82 -1.62 1.60 3.92
CA GLY A 82 -1.69 2.66 2.90
C GLY A 82 -2.78 2.45 1.84
N TYR A 83 -3.81 1.65 2.14
CA TYR A 83 -5.02 1.60 1.31
C TYR A 83 -5.72 2.97 1.27
N ASP A 84 -6.16 3.38 0.07
CA ASP A 84 -6.95 4.58 -0.16
C ASP A 84 -8.44 4.20 -0.21
N PRO A 85 -9.27 4.62 0.77
CA PRO A 85 -10.63 4.14 0.90
C PRO A 85 -11.53 4.62 -0.24
N GLY A 86 -12.34 3.70 -0.77
CA GLY A 86 -13.27 3.96 -1.86
C GLY A 86 -14.61 4.54 -1.41
N ALA A 87 -15.45 4.87 -2.40
CA ALA A 87 -16.81 5.37 -2.15
C ALA A 87 -17.66 4.36 -1.35
N ASP A 88 -17.53 3.07 -1.67
CA ASP A 88 -18.27 1.99 -1.01
C ASP A 88 -17.87 1.84 0.46
N ASP A 89 -16.58 1.99 0.78
CA ASP A 89 -16.08 1.95 2.15
C ASP A 89 -16.69 3.10 2.98
N LEU A 90 -16.70 4.31 2.40
CA LEU A 90 -17.32 5.48 3.01
C LEU A 90 -18.84 5.32 3.16
N ALA A 91 -19.52 4.71 2.18
CA ALA A 91 -20.94 4.44 2.25
C ALA A 91 -21.29 3.44 3.37
N ALA A 92 -20.56 2.32 3.44
CA ALA A 92 -20.72 1.32 4.49
C ALA A 92 -20.49 1.92 5.88
N LEU A 93 -19.40 2.68 6.07
CA LEU A 93 -19.11 3.34 7.34
C LEU A 93 -20.17 4.39 7.73
N ARG A 94 -20.72 5.16 6.76
CA ARG A 94 -21.83 6.09 7.03
C ARG A 94 -23.09 5.37 7.49
N ALA A 95 -23.41 4.22 6.90
CA ALA A 95 -24.54 3.39 7.33
C ALA A 95 -24.35 2.88 8.77
N LEU A 96 -23.10 2.64 9.18
CA LEU A 96 -22.72 2.12 10.49
C LEU A 96 -22.37 3.19 11.54
N ARG A 97 -22.57 4.48 11.25
CA ARG A 97 -22.11 5.63 12.08
C ARG A 97 -22.57 5.64 13.55
N ARG A 98 -23.58 4.84 13.92
CA ARG A 98 -24.00 4.69 15.33
C ARG A 98 -23.02 3.83 16.14
N ASN A 99 -22.17 3.05 15.47
CA ASN A 99 -21.06 2.34 16.10
C ASN A 99 -19.85 3.29 16.23
N PRO A 100 -19.25 3.43 17.43
CA PRO A 100 -18.16 4.38 17.66
C PRO A 100 -16.89 4.06 16.86
N ALA A 101 -16.53 2.78 16.72
CA ALA A 101 -15.37 2.37 15.93
C ALA A 101 -15.57 2.64 14.43
N ALA A 102 -16.79 2.44 13.93
CA ALA A 102 -17.13 2.79 12.55
C ALA A 102 -17.09 4.31 12.31
N ALA A 103 -17.54 5.11 13.28
CA ALA A 103 -17.48 6.57 13.21
C ALA A 103 -16.04 7.10 13.22
N GLU A 104 -15.16 6.52 14.04
CA GLU A 104 -13.73 6.86 14.05
C GLU A 104 -13.06 6.53 12.71
N LEU A 105 -13.28 5.32 12.19
CA LEU A 105 -12.77 4.94 10.88
C LEU A 105 -13.34 5.81 9.76
N LEU A 106 -14.61 6.21 9.84
CA LEU A 106 -15.20 7.13 8.87
C LEU A 106 -14.46 8.46 8.81
N ALA A 107 -14.16 9.06 9.96
CA ALA A 107 -13.44 10.33 10.03
C ALA A 107 -12.03 10.20 9.42
N ARG A 108 -11.32 9.11 9.74
CA ARG A 108 -10.00 8.81 9.16
C ARG A 108 -10.07 8.63 7.64
N CYS A 109 -11.04 7.84 7.16
CA CYS A 109 -11.21 7.57 5.73
C CYS A 109 -11.56 8.83 4.94
N GLN A 110 -12.39 9.72 5.48
CA GLN A 110 -12.73 11.00 4.85
C GLN A 110 -11.48 11.87 4.65
N GLY A 111 -10.64 11.99 5.68
CA GLY A 111 -9.40 12.75 5.57
C GLY A 111 -8.42 12.17 4.54
N LEU A 112 -8.35 10.84 4.42
CA LEU A 112 -7.55 10.17 3.39
C LEU A 112 -8.12 10.44 1.99
N ALA A 113 -9.41 10.17 1.78
CA ALA A 113 -10.08 10.38 0.50
C ALA A 113 -9.99 11.84 0.02
N GLU A 114 -10.11 12.81 0.92
CA GLU A 114 -9.95 14.23 0.58
C GLU A 114 -8.52 14.53 0.08
N ARG A 115 -7.50 14.03 0.77
CA ARG A 115 -6.10 14.17 0.34
C ARG A 115 -5.87 13.53 -1.03
N SER A 116 -6.40 12.34 -1.25
CA SER A 116 -6.28 11.60 -2.51
C SER A 116 -6.96 12.34 -3.66
N VAL A 117 -8.16 12.87 -3.44
CA VAL A 117 -8.87 13.71 -4.42
C VAL A 117 -8.08 14.97 -4.72
N ARG A 118 -7.57 15.69 -3.70
CA ARG A 118 -6.75 16.90 -3.89
C ARG A 118 -5.50 16.60 -4.71
N ALA A 119 -4.79 15.52 -4.40
CA ALA A 119 -3.59 15.10 -5.14
C ALA A 119 -3.91 14.72 -6.60
N ARG A 120 -5.07 14.12 -6.86
CA ARG A 120 -5.52 13.83 -8.23
C ARG A 120 -5.87 15.12 -8.99
N LEU A 121 -6.58 16.05 -8.36
CA LEU A 121 -6.93 17.34 -8.98
C LEU A 121 -5.69 18.16 -9.32
N ALA A 122 -4.71 18.23 -8.42
CA ALA A 122 -3.44 18.92 -8.67
C ALA A 122 -2.70 18.36 -9.90
N ARG A 123 -2.68 17.03 -10.06
CA ARG A 123 -2.10 16.36 -11.24
C ARG A 123 -2.84 16.70 -12.53
N VAL A 124 -4.17 16.76 -12.50
CA VAL A 124 -4.98 17.15 -13.69
C VAL A 124 -4.70 18.59 -14.09
N VAL A 125 -4.62 19.51 -13.11
CA VAL A 125 -4.28 20.91 -13.38
C VAL A 125 -2.88 21.04 -13.99
N GLN A 126 -1.90 20.30 -13.49
CA GLN A 126 -0.54 20.29 -14.05
C GLN A 126 -0.46 19.71 -15.47
N ALA A 127 -1.30 18.72 -15.81
CA ALA A 127 -1.33 18.13 -17.14
C ALA A 127 -2.06 18.98 -18.19
N THR A 128 -2.82 19.99 -17.75
CA THR A 128 -3.62 20.87 -18.62
C THR A 128 -3.01 22.27 -18.77
N ALA A 129 -1.90 22.54 -18.07
CA ALA A 129 -1.09 23.77 -18.15
C ALA A 129 0.12 23.54 -19.06
#